data_AF-A0A4Q7E6T9-F1
#
_entry.id   AF-A0A4Q7E6T9-F1
#
_cell.length_a   1.000
_cell.length_b   1.000
_cell.length_c   1.000
_cell.angle_alpha   90.00
_cell.angle_beta   90.00
_cell.angle_gamma   90.00
#
_symmetry.space_group_name_H-M   'P 1'
#
loop_
_entity.id
_entity.type
_entity.pdbx_description
1 polymer ?
#
loop_
_entity_poly.entity_id
_entity_poly.type
_entity_poly.pdbx_seq_one_letter_code
_entity_poly.pdbx_strand_id
1 'polypeptide(L)'
;MADRVWASKIGALLLTTAMVSAIAPLRSLQAQTTVTPPPLQQLVHSFDISQPEATAYALWNEGRSDRHEVWFRIISGEADFQQRLRVYKEQAAPRSPDMLPPLSTLVYEIDNNDPSQWFYLGSESGFFTYYFEGDNRLIGAPDFENAHAVRVQKSIYNNGDYYQISFEDISELDDYDDLEIEVILIRR
;
A
#
# COMPACT_ATOMS: atom_id res chain seq x y z
N MET A 1 -10.02 -45.19 63.25
CA MET A 1 -9.76 -44.97 61.81
C MET A 1 -8.67 -43.92 61.75
N ALA A 2 -7.45 -44.35 61.46
CA ALA A 2 -6.23 -43.54 61.59
C ALA A 2 -5.46 -43.60 60.27
N ASP A 3 -4.97 -42.43 59.87
CA ASP A 3 -4.38 -42.12 58.58
C ASP A 3 -3.04 -42.81 58.30
N ARG A 4 -2.86 -43.11 57.02
CA ARG A 4 -1.65 -43.46 56.27
C ARG A 4 -1.82 -42.68 54.96
N VAL A 5 -0.86 -42.01 54.32
CA VAL A 5 0.56 -42.28 54.14
C VAL A 5 1.14 -41.16 53.24
N TRP A 6 2.33 -40.66 53.59
CA TRP A 6 3.49 -40.35 52.73
C TRP A 6 3.55 -39.10 51.83
N ALA A 7 4.52 -38.24 52.20
CA ALA A 7 5.70 -37.79 51.44
C ALA A 7 5.62 -37.61 49.91
N SER A 8 5.98 -36.42 49.42
CA SER A 8 7.33 -36.15 48.87
C SER A 8 7.47 -34.74 48.28
N LYS A 9 8.71 -34.23 48.36
CA LYS A 9 9.26 -33.00 47.77
C LYS A 9 9.02 -32.89 46.26
N ILE A 10 9.00 -31.66 45.74
CA ILE A 10 9.56 -31.11 44.46
C ILE A 10 9.03 -29.66 44.43
N GLY A 11 9.82 -28.59 44.46
CA GLY A 11 10.81 -28.21 43.46
C GLY A 11 10.12 -27.49 42.28
N ALA A 12 9.62 -26.26 42.47
CA ALA A 12 9.03 -25.47 41.38
C ALA A 12 9.99 -24.36 40.93
N LEU A 13 10.55 -24.62 39.76
CA LEU A 13 11.47 -23.82 38.95
C LEU A 13 10.76 -22.55 38.46
N LEU A 14 11.38 -21.38 38.63
CA LEU A 14 11.00 -20.14 37.96
C LEU A 14 11.20 -20.29 36.44
N LEU A 15 10.12 -20.36 35.66
CA LEU A 15 10.17 -20.16 34.22
C LEU A 15 10.12 -18.66 33.92
N THR A 16 11.27 -18.09 33.58
CA THR A 16 11.34 -16.82 32.86
C THR A 16 10.98 -17.09 31.39
N THR A 17 9.79 -16.69 30.98
CA THR A 17 9.38 -16.69 29.58
C THR A 17 10.11 -15.55 28.86
N ALA A 18 11.19 -15.87 28.14
CA ALA A 18 11.79 -14.94 27.20
C ALA A 18 10.83 -14.80 26.00
N MET A 19 10.21 -13.62 25.85
CA MET A 19 9.52 -13.25 24.63
C MET A 19 10.56 -13.07 23.52
N VAL A 20 10.62 -14.03 22.60
CA VAL A 20 11.38 -13.90 21.36
C VAL A 20 10.62 -12.91 20.47
N SER A 21 11.11 -11.68 20.38
CA SER A 21 10.67 -10.75 19.34
C SER A 21 11.15 -11.29 17.99
N ALA A 22 10.24 -11.84 17.21
CA ALA A 22 10.49 -12.14 15.80
C ALA A 22 10.51 -10.81 15.04
N ILE A 23 11.69 -10.25 14.87
CA ILE A 23 11.92 -9.15 13.91
C ILE A 23 11.76 -9.80 12.53
N ALA A 24 10.63 -9.55 11.88
CA ALA A 24 10.47 -9.90 10.47
C ALA A 24 11.53 -9.12 9.68
N PRO A 25 12.35 -9.77 8.84
CA PRO A 25 13.29 -9.04 8.02
C PRO A 25 12.51 -8.18 7.03
N LEU A 26 12.74 -6.86 7.07
CA LEU A 26 12.49 -5.96 5.95
C LEU A 26 13.11 -6.61 4.71
N ARG A 27 12.27 -7.02 3.76
CA ARG A 27 12.73 -7.66 2.53
C ARG A 27 13.56 -6.62 1.78
N SER A 28 14.88 -6.80 1.79
CA SER A 28 15.77 -6.07 0.89
C SER A 28 15.36 -6.36 -0.55
N LEU A 29 15.26 -5.31 -1.35
CA LEU A 29 14.90 -5.35 -2.77
C LEU A 29 15.83 -6.32 -3.50
N GLN A 30 15.36 -7.56 -3.73
CA GLN A 30 16.04 -8.49 -4.62
C GLN A 30 16.05 -7.88 -6.03
N ALA A 31 17.20 -7.93 -6.69
CA ALA A 31 17.39 -7.44 -8.06
C ALA A 31 16.22 -7.87 -8.95
N GLN A 32 15.42 -6.87 -9.34
CA GLN A 32 14.17 -7.09 -10.07
C GLN A 32 14.51 -7.41 -11.52
N THR A 33 14.26 -8.65 -11.93
CA THR A 33 14.02 -8.93 -13.36
C THR A 33 12.96 -7.94 -13.85
N THR A 34 13.16 -7.30 -15.00
CA THR A 34 12.13 -6.46 -15.64
C THR A 34 10.88 -7.30 -15.87
N VAL A 35 9.86 -7.11 -15.03
CA VAL A 35 8.60 -7.85 -15.13
C VAL A 35 7.54 -6.90 -15.66
N THR A 36 7.11 -7.08 -16.91
CA THR A 36 6.03 -6.28 -17.50
C THR A 36 4.66 -6.89 -17.15
N PRO A 37 3.65 -6.07 -16.80
CA PRO A 37 2.29 -6.57 -16.58
C PRO A 37 1.72 -7.20 -17.86
N PRO A 38 0.83 -8.21 -17.74
CA PRO A 38 0.03 -8.67 -18.86
C PRO A 38 -0.75 -7.51 -19.52
N PRO A 39 -1.01 -7.56 -20.84
CA PRO A 39 -1.70 -6.48 -21.51
C PRO A 39 -3.15 -6.35 -21.04
N LEU A 40 -3.60 -5.11 -20.90
CA LEU A 40 -5.01 -4.78 -20.79
C LEU A 40 -5.69 -5.01 -22.15
N GLN A 41 -6.94 -5.45 -22.11
CA GLN A 41 -7.71 -5.79 -23.32
C GLN A 41 -8.40 -4.55 -23.90
N GLN A 42 -9.67 -4.67 -24.26
CA GLN A 42 -10.44 -3.57 -24.82
C GLN A 42 -10.84 -2.58 -23.72
N LEU A 43 -10.56 -1.29 -23.95
CA LEU A 43 -11.03 -0.19 -23.13
C LEU A 43 -12.57 -0.12 -23.20
N VAL A 44 -13.21 -0.06 -22.04
CA VAL A 44 -14.65 0.06 -21.89
C VAL A 44 -15.03 1.52 -21.59
N HIS A 45 -14.34 2.13 -20.63
CA HIS A 45 -14.65 3.47 -20.14
C HIS A 45 -13.43 4.12 -19.50
N SER A 46 -13.37 5.45 -19.48
CA SER A 46 -12.32 6.21 -18.81
C SER A 46 -12.91 7.49 -18.22
N PHE A 47 -12.44 7.87 -17.03
CA PHE A 47 -12.91 9.05 -16.31
C PHE A 47 -11.89 9.50 -15.25
N ASP A 48 -12.00 10.76 -14.85
CA ASP A 48 -11.14 11.36 -13.84
C ASP A 48 -11.83 11.41 -12.48
N ILE A 49 -11.03 11.25 -11.42
CA ILE A 49 -11.42 11.32 -10.02
C ILE A 49 -10.50 12.34 -9.36
N SER A 50 -11.07 13.27 -8.59
CA SER A 50 -10.31 14.21 -7.76
C SER A 50 -10.70 14.03 -6.29
N GLN A 51 -9.70 13.90 -5.43
CA GLN A 51 -9.84 13.74 -3.99
C GLN A 51 -8.91 14.74 -3.29
N PRO A 52 -9.36 15.98 -3.06
CA PRO A 52 -8.52 17.08 -2.58
C PRO A 52 -8.14 16.99 -1.09
N GLU A 53 -8.64 15.97 -0.37
CA GLU A 53 -8.35 15.72 1.05
C GLU A 53 -7.87 14.28 1.30
N ALA A 54 -7.55 13.52 0.25
CA ALA A 54 -7.13 12.12 0.38
C ALA A 54 -5.64 12.01 0.73
N THR A 55 -5.33 11.23 1.76
CA THR A 55 -3.95 10.88 2.13
C THR A 55 -3.40 9.76 1.24
N ALA A 56 -4.27 8.89 0.73
CA ALA A 56 -3.91 7.80 -0.14
C ALA A 56 -5.05 7.47 -1.10
N TYR A 57 -4.71 6.90 -2.25
CA TYR A 57 -5.71 6.32 -3.13
C TYR A 57 -5.90 4.83 -2.84
N ALA A 58 -7.14 4.44 -2.58
CA ALA A 58 -7.52 3.05 -2.38
C ALA A 58 -8.14 2.47 -3.66
N LEU A 59 -7.66 1.30 -4.07
CA LEU A 59 -8.30 0.50 -5.11
C LEU A 59 -8.52 -0.93 -4.63
N TRP A 60 -9.56 -1.57 -5.14
CA TRP A 60 -9.94 -2.93 -4.76
C TRP A 60 -10.60 -3.67 -5.91
N ASN A 61 -10.58 -4.99 -5.87
CA ASN A 61 -11.37 -5.79 -6.80
C ASN A 61 -12.83 -5.81 -6.35
N GLU A 62 -13.69 -5.01 -7.01
CA GLU A 62 -15.13 -4.97 -6.74
C GLU A 62 -15.82 -6.34 -6.89
N GLY A 63 -15.29 -7.21 -7.76
CA GLY A 63 -15.72 -8.60 -7.92
C GLY A 63 -15.12 -9.51 -6.84
N ARG A 64 -15.80 -9.62 -5.69
CA ARG A 64 -15.35 -10.30 -4.45
C ARG A 64 -14.89 -11.77 -4.56
N SER A 65 -14.94 -12.40 -5.74
CA SER A 65 -14.54 -13.81 -5.96
C SER A 65 -13.39 -14.01 -6.93
N ASP A 66 -13.09 -13.01 -7.78
CA ASP A 66 -12.22 -13.27 -8.93
C ASP A 66 -10.75 -13.18 -8.53
N ARG A 67 -9.94 -14.02 -9.17
CA ARG A 67 -8.50 -13.94 -9.01
C ARG A 67 -8.04 -12.63 -9.63
N HIS A 68 -7.15 -11.91 -8.94
CA HIS A 68 -6.59 -10.67 -9.46
C HIS A 68 -5.10 -10.55 -9.18
N GLU A 69 -4.47 -9.65 -9.92
CA GLU A 69 -3.04 -9.33 -9.89
C GLU A 69 -2.90 -7.81 -9.94
N VAL A 70 -2.04 -7.24 -9.09
CA VAL A 70 -1.79 -5.78 -9.08
C VAL A 70 -0.33 -5.48 -9.37
N TRP A 71 -0.12 -4.51 -10.24
CA TRP A 71 1.18 -4.02 -10.69
C TRP A 71 1.23 -2.51 -10.53
N PHE A 72 2.39 -1.96 -10.19
CA PHE A 72 2.55 -0.51 -10.12
C PHE A 72 3.96 -0.08 -10.55
N ARG A 73 4.12 1.19 -10.91
CA ARG A 73 5.41 1.85 -11.12
C ARG A 73 5.29 3.35 -10.87
N ILE A 74 6.41 3.98 -10.54
CA ILE A 74 6.55 5.43 -10.59
C ILE A 74 6.83 5.81 -12.05
N ILE A 75 6.12 6.83 -12.56
CA ILE A 75 6.31 7.33 -13.94
C ILE A 75 6.99 8.70 -13.98
N SER A 76 6.82 9.51 -12.96
CA SER A 76 7.40 10.86 -12.83
C SER A 76 7.25 11.35 -11.38
N GLY A 77 7.96 12.43 -11.08
CA GLY A 77 7.80 13.22 -9.88
C GLY A 77 8.63 14.49 -9.95
N GLU A 78 8.01 15.66 -9.81
CA GLU A 78 8.62 16.99 -9.82
C GLU A 78 8.44 17.71 -8.48
N ALA A 79 8.73 17.00 -7.39
CA ALA A 79 8.65 17.59 -6.06
C ALA A 79 9.89 18.41 -5.66
N ASP A 80 9.69 19.46 -4.87
CA ASP A 80 10.76 20.27 -4.24
C ASP A 80 11.56 19.50 -3.17
N PHE A 81 11.13 18.29 -2.81
CA PHE A 81 11.82 17.42 -1.85
C PHE A 81 11.66 15.94 -2.21
N GLN A 82 12.42 15.10 -1.50
CA GLN A 82 12.37 13.65 -1.71
C GLN A 82 11.02 13.09 -1.26
N GLN A 83 10.25 12.61 -2.23
CA GLN A 83 8.98 11.93 -2.04
C GLN A 83 9.17 10.45 -1.69
N ARG A 84 8.18 9.87 -0.99
CA ARG A 84 8.10 8.44 -0.71
C ARG A 84 6.79 7.88 -1.23
N LEU A 85 6.86 6.74 -1.92
CA LEU A 85 5.69 5.93 -2.22
C LEU A 85 5.57 4.79 -1.23
N ARG A 86 4.47 4.72 -0.48
CA ARG A 86 4.11 3.58 0.35
C ARG A 86 2.93 2.83 -0.24
N VAL A 87 3.04 1.50 -0.28
CA VAL A 87 1.98 0.63 -0.77
C VAL A 87 1.55 -0.31 0.34
N TYR A 88 0.26 -0.26 0.66
CA TYR A 88 -0.36 -1.13 1.66
C TYR A 88 -1.30 -2.11 1.00
N LYS A 89 -1.49 -3.27 1.64
CA LYS A 89 -2.40 -4.31 1.17
C LYS A 89 -3.09 -4.98 2.35
N GLU A 90 -4.42 -4.93 2.38
CA GLU A 90 -5.22 -5.57 3.42
C GLU A 90 -6.42 -6.33 2.86
N GLN A 91 -6.82 -7.40 3.56
CA GLN A 91 -8.01 -8.19 3.23
C GLN A 91 -9.25 -7.60 3.92
N ALA A 92 -9.53 -6.33 3.69
CA ALA A 92 -10.63 -5.59 4.30
C ALA A 92 -11.15 -4.50 3.37
N ALA A 93 -12.42 -4.12 3.52
CA ALA A 93 -13.08 -3.05 2.74
C ALA A 93 -12.25 -1.75 2.76
N PRO A 94 -12.33 -0.92 1.71
CA PRO A 94 -11.60 0.35 1.68
C PRO A 94 -11.97 1.21 2.88
N ARG A 95 -10.95 1.78 3.50
CA ARG A 95 -11.05 2.79 4.54
C ARG A 95 -11.51 4.12 3.95
N SER A 96 -11.83 5.06 4.82
CA SER A 96 -12.05 6.45 4.42
C SER A 96 -10.77 7.02 3.75
N PRO A 97 -10.90 7.93 2.76
CA PRO A 97 -9.76 8.48 2.02
C PRO A 97 -8.69 9.20 2.87
N ASP A 98 -9.08 9.66 4.06
CA ASP A 98 -8.25 10.34 5.07
C ASP A 98 -7.62 9.36 6.08
N MET A 99 -7.79 8.05 5.90
CA MET A 99 -7.34 7.04 6.86
C MET A 99 -6.42 6.01 6.22
N LEU A 100 -5.15 6.02 6.67
CA LEU A 100 -4.16 5.02 6.26
C LEU A 100 -4.39 3.66 6.95
N PRO A 101 -4.05 2.55 6.27
CA PRO A 101 -3.92 1.24 6.91
C PRO A 101 -2.80 1.20 7.97
N PRO A 102 -2.82 0.22 8.90
CA PRO A 102 -1.74 0.06 9.86
C PRO A 102 -0.42 -0.32 9.17
N LEU A 103 0.73 0.12 9.70
CA LEU A 103 2.05 -0.20 9.14
C LEU A 103 2.33 -1.71 8.97
N SER A 104 1.64 -2.57 9.72
CA SER A 104 1.74 -4.03 9.56
C SER A 104 1.25 -4.54 8.20
N THR A 105 0.51 -3.75 7.43
CA THR A 105 0.02 -4.09 6.07
C THR A 105 0.85 -3.44 4.96
N LEU A 106 1.94 -2.74 5.30
CA LEU A 106 2.87 -2.17 4.33
C LEU A 106 3.59 -3.30 3.58
N VAL A 107 3.53 -3.26 2.25
CA VAL A 107 4.15 -4.28 1.37
C VAL A 107 5.28 -3.73 0.53
N TYR A 108 5.28 -2.42 0.25
CA TYR A 108 6.38 -1.71 -0.41
C TYR A 108 6.54 -0.30 0.15
N GLU A 109 7.79 0.17 0.19
CA GLU A 109 8.19 1.55 0.44
C GLU A 109 9.31 1.88 -0.53
N ILE A 110 9.18 3.00 -1.25
CA ILE A 110 10.16 3.49 -2.22
C ILE A 110 10.51 4.91 -1.83
N ASP A 111 11.77 5.14 -1.49
CA ASP A 111 12.28 6.44 -1.04
C ASP A 111 12.85 7.26 -2.21
N ASN A 112 12.10 7.41 -3.30
CA ASN A 112 12.36 8.36 -4.39
C ASN A 112 11.10 8.48 -5.26
N ASN A 113 11.08 9.48 -6.13
CA ASN A 113 10.08 9.71 -7.16
C ASN A 113 10.65 9.63 -8.59
N ASP A 114 11.81 8.99 -8.76
CA ASP A 114 12.36 8.72 -10.09
C ASP A 114 11.51 7.65 -10.81
N PRO A 115 11.36 7.74 -12.15
CA PRO A 115 10.67 6.72 -12.92
C PRO A 115 11.24 5.31 -12.67
N SER A 116 10.36 4.35 -12.43
CA SER A 116 10.73 3.00 -12.02
C SER A 116 10.34 1.93 -13.04
N GLN A 117 10.92 0.74 -12.88
CA GLN A 117 10.33 -0.47 -13.46
C GLN A 117 9.03 -0.85 -12.76
N TRP A 118 8.28 -1.78 -13.36
CA TRP A 118 7.08 -2.36 -12.78
C TRP A 118 7.38 -3.25 -11.57
N PHE A 119 6.61 -3.06 -10.51
CA PHE A 119 6.56 -3.87 -9.31
C PHE A 119 5.30 -4.74 -9.33
N TYR A 120 5.39 -5.93 -8.74
CA TYR A 120 4.28 -6.89 -8.66
C TYR A 120 3.86 -7.13 -7.22
N LEU A 121 2.58 -6.93 -6.90
CA LEU A 121 2.02 -7.11 -5.55
C LEU A 121 1.52 -8.55 -5.27
N GLY A 122 1.80 -9.48 -6.18
CA GLY A 122 1.34 -10.85 -6.10
C GLY A 122 -0.06 -11.06 -6.68
N SER A 123 -0.48 -12.31 -6.73
CA SER A 123 -1.83 -12.69 -7.14
C SER A 123 -2.65 -13.03 -5.92
N GLU A 124 -3.86 -12.50 -5.87
CA GLU A 124 -4.81 -12.74 -4.80
C GLU A 124 -6.11 -13.35 -5.31
N SER A 125 -6.82 -13.98 -4.40
CA SER A 125 -8.18 -14.47 -4.62
C SER A 125 -9.10 -13.90 -3.56
N GLY A 126 -10.32 -13.55 -3.96
CA GLY A 126 -11.27 -12.86 -3.09
C GLY A 126 -11.03 -11.36 -3.01
N PHE A 127 -11.33 -10.78 -1.86
CA PHE A 127 -11.37 -9.33 -1.67
C PHE A 127 -10.11 -8.80 -0.98
N PHE A 128 -9.38 -7.92 -1.66
CA PHE A 128 -8.25 -7.16 -1.12
C PHE A 128 -8.37 -5.68 -1.52
N THR A 129 -7.94 -4.81 -0.62
CA THR A 129 -7.76 -3.38 -0.88
C THR A 129 -6.27 -3.05 -0.88
N TYR A 130 -5.87 -2.26 -1.87
CA TYR A 130 -4.52 -1.76 -2.06
C TYR A 130 -4.54 -0.24 -1.91
N TYR A 131 -3.62 0.30 -1.12
CA TYR A 131 -3.52 1.74 -0.89
C TYR A 131 -2.18 2.22 -1.38
N PHE A 132 -2.20 3.33 -2.10
CA PHE A 132 -1.01 4.03 -2.60
C PHE A 132 -0.97 5.40 -1.93
N GLU A 133 0.07 5.62 -1.13
CA GLU A 133 0.30 6.86 -0.40
C GLU A 133 1.57 7.51 -0.98
N GLY A 134 1.43 8.74 -1.47
CA GLY A 134 2.54 9.66 -1.67
C GLY A 134 2.82 10.42 -0.39
N ASP A 135 4.08 10.84 -0.19
CA ASP A 135 4.40 11.72 0.91
C ASP A 135 3.67 13.06 0.73
N ASN A 136 3.34 13.67 1.86
CA ASN A 136 2.90 15.05 1.96
C ASN A 136 3.87 15.76 2.89
N ARG A 137 3.93 17.08 2.80
CA ARG A 137 4.79 17.85 3.69
C ARG A 137 4.35 17.61 5.15
N LEU A 138 5.28 17.11 5.96
CA LEU A 138 5.04 16.73 7.35
C LEU A 138 4.41 17.89 8.15
N ILE A 139 3.40 17.54 8.95
CA ILE A 139 2.77 18.39 9.97
C ILE A 139 3.86 19.11 10.80
N GLY A 140 4.02 20.42 10.60
CA GLY A 140 4.88 21.26 11.46
C GLY A 140 5.77 22.29 10.76
N ALA A 141 5.79 22.39 9.43
CA ALA A 141 6.38 23.53 8.75
C ALA A 141 5.38 24.72 8.76
N PRO A 142 5.67 25.85 9.42
CA PRO A 142 4.71 26.93 9.65
C PRO A 142 4.34 27.76 8.41
N ASP A 143 4.96 27.49 7.26
CA ASP A 143 4.94 28.40 6.10
C ASP A 143 4.15 27.86 4.89
N PHE A 144 3.57 26.65 4.97
CA PHE A 144 2.84 26.02 3.85
C PHE A 144 1.60 25.25 4.34
N GLU A 145 0.45 25.42 3.68
CA GLU A 145 -0.74 24.62 3.93
C GLU A 145 -0.55 23.21 3.34
N ASN A 146 -0.61 22.17 4.20
CA ASN A 146 -0.47 20.77 3.79
C ASN A 146 -1.49 20.42 2.69
N ALA A 147 -1.05 19.89 1.54
CA ALA A 147 -1.96 19.15 0.69
C ALA A 147 -2.00 17.67 1.07
N HIS A 148 -3.22 17.17 1.17
CA HIS A 148 -3.50 15.76 1.00
C HIS A 148 -4.39 15.67 -0.23
N ALA A 149 -3.81 15.72 -1.43
CA ALA A 149 -4.62 15.74 -2.64
C ALA A 149 -4.17 14.68 -3.63
N VAL A 150 -5.15 13.99 -4.20
CA VAL A 150 -4.94 12.95 -5.21
C VAL A 150 -5.84 13.22 -6.42
N ARG A 151 -5.25 13.20 -7.62
CA ARG A 151 -5.97 13.09 -8.89
C ARG A 151 -5.73 11.71 -9.48
N VAL A 152 -6.78 11.11 -10.04
CA VAL A 152 -6.70 9.80 -10.67
C VAL A 152 -7.40 9.81 -12.01
N GLN A 153 -6.70 9.43 -13.05
CA GLN A 153 -7.34 8.98 -14.28
C GLN A 153 -7.54 7.47 -14.23
N LYS A 154 -8.81 7.04 -14.18
CA LYS A 154 -9.18 5.62 -14.15
C LYS A 154 -9.68 5.17 -15.52
N SER A 155 -9.08 4.13 -16.07
CA SER A 155 -9.51 3.48 -17.30
C SER A 155 -9.90 2.03 -17.02
N ILE A 156 -11.14 1.66 -17.37
CA ILE A 156 -11.70 0.32 -17.16
C ILE A 156 -11.59 -0.47 -18.46
N TYR A 157 -11.03 -1.66 -18.37
CA TYR A 157 -10.85 -2.62 -19.46
C TYR A 157 -11.62 -3.91 -19.18
N ASN A 158 -11.88 -4.69 -20.23
CA ASN A 158 -12.62 -5.96 -20.08
C ASN A 158 -11.98 -6.96 -19.08
N ASN A 159 -10.66 -6.90 -18.89
CA ASN A 159 -9.92 -7.80 -18.01
C ASN A 159 -9.28 -7.10 -16.80
N GLY A 160 -9.61 -5.84 -16.50
CA GLY A 160 -8.87 -5.11 -15.49
C GLY A 160 -9.09 -3.62 -15.52
N ASP A 161 -8.38 -2.91 -14.64
CA ASP A 161 -8.42 -1.46 -14.54
C ASP A 161 -6.98 -0.92 -14.60
N TYR A 162 -6.83 0.25 -15.21
CA TYR A 162 -5.62 1.06 -15.21
C TYR A 162 -5.89 2.36 -14.45
N TYR A 163 -4.91 2.79 -13.68
CA TYR A 163 -4.94 4.02 -12.92
C TYR A 163 -3.64 4.77 -13.18
N GLN A 164 -3.75 6.04 -13.55
CA GLN A 164 -2.67 7.01 -13.34
C GLN A 164 -3.06 7.82 -12.11
N ILE A 165 -2.23 7.77 -11.07
CA ILE A 165 -2.47 8.40 -9.77
C ILE A 165 -1.40 9.46 -9.59
N SER A 166 -1.84 10.68 -9.34
CA SER A 166 -1.04 11.89 -9.26
C SER A 166 -1.26 12.49 -7.87
N PHE A 167 -0.17 12.69 -7.14
CA PHE A 167 -0.17 13.22 -5.77
C PHE A 167 0.30 14.67 -5.76
N GLU A 168 -0.25 15.43 -4.83
CA GLU A 168 0.07 16.83 -4.58
C GLU A 168 0.48 16.99 -3.12
N ASP A 169 1.59 17.69 -2.90
CA ASP A 169 2.21 17.91 -1.60
C ASP A 169 2.02 19.34 -1.05
N ILE A 170 1.64 20.31 -1.91
CA ILE A 170 1.30 21.69 -1.56
C ILE A 170 -0.01 22.15 -2.24
N SER A 171 -1.02 22.47 -1.43
CA SER A 171 -2.37 22.78 -1.95
C SER A 171 -2.48 24.03 -2.85
N GLU A 172 -1.47 24.90 -2.82
CA GLU A 172 -1.41 26.15 -3.57
C GLU A 172 -0.98 25.96 -5.04
N LEU A 173 -0.27 24.87 -5.36
CA LEU A 173 0.27 24.61 -6.69
C LEU A 173 -0.77 23.92 -7.59
N ASP A 174 -1.52 22.95 -7.06
CA ASP A 174 -2.64 22.24 -7.73
C ASP A 174 -2.21 21.60 -9.08
N ASP A 175 -0.92 21.25 -9.21
CA ASP A 175 -0.30 20.66 -10.39
C ASP A 175 -0.25 19.13 -10.34
N TYR A 176 -0.21 18.53 -9.14
CA TYR A 176 -0.24 17.08 -8.89
C TYR A 176 0.89 16.31 -9.60
N ASP A 177 2.05 16.92 -9.81
CA ASP A 177 3.18 16.26 -10.46
C ASP A 177 4.30 15.86 -9.48
N ASP A 178 4.14 16.10 -8.18
CA ASP A 178 5.13 15.75 -7.13
C ASP A 178 5.51 14.26 -7.13
N LEU A 179 4.50 13.41 -7.32
CA LEU A 179 4.63 11.98 -7.50
C LEU A 179 3.50 11.47 -8.40
N GLU A 180 3.87 10.83 -9.49
CA GLU A 180 2.95 10.18 -10.40
C GLU A 180 3.25 8.69 -10.53
N ILE A 181 2.22 7.87 -10.39
CA ILE A 181 2.33 6.42 -10.49
C ILE A 181 1.31 5.87 -11.47
N GLU A 182 1.69 4.78 -12.11
CA GLU A 182 0.74 3.92 -12.81
C GLU A 182 0.45 2.69 -11.97
N VAL A 183 -0.81 2.27 -11.97
CA VAL A 183 -1.26 1.03 -11.34
C VAL A 183 -2.16 0.26 -12.29
N ILE A 184 -1.94 -1.05 -12.39
CA ILE A 184 -2.74 -1.98 -13.17
C ILE A 184 -3.29 -3.05 -12.25
N LEU A 185 -4.61 -3.25 -12.27
CA LEU A 185 -5.29 -4.38 -11.65
C LEU A 185 -5.84 -5.28 -12.76
N ILE A 186 -5.41 -6.53 -12.82
CA ILE A 186 -5.88 -7.51 -13.82
C ILE A 186 -6.73 -8.57 -13.12
N ARG A 187 -7.92 -8.82 -13.67
CA ARG A 187 -8.85 -9.88 -13.25
C ARG A 187 -8.65 -11.11 -14.14
N ARG A 188 -8.67 -12.30 -13.55
CA ARG A 188 -8.40 -13.59 -14.21
C ARG A 188 -9.46 -14.62 -13.92
#